data_AF-A0A934LU48-F1
#
_entry.id   AF-A0A934LU48-F1
#
_cell.length_a   1.000
_cell.length_b   1.000
_cell.length_c   1.000
_cell.angle_alpha   90.00
_cell.angle_beta   90.00
_cell.angle_gamma   90.00
#
_symmetry.space_group_name_H-M   'P 1'
#
loop_
_entity.id
_entity.type
_entity.pdbx_description
1 polymer ?
#
loop_
_entity_poly.entity_id
_entity_poly.type
_entity_poly.pdbx_seq_one_letter_code
_entity_poly.pdbx_strand_id
1 'polypeptide(L)'
;MKKVYLVVALLLVAAISLPVLSGSPAQAQDDVFRVAVVTPSTGTDLAFSQSMYDALAAIQEERGEDAFEFAISENLFVVDDAAAALRDYADQGYDLVIAHGSQYGSSLVEIAPDYPETAFAWGTTVDTFVDQDITNVYAYEARSEQGGFVLGVMSAMLTESGVIGVVGPIETGDAKLYVDGFKAGVAYEDEEIEVLVNYIQSFSDLAKAAEAAQAMIDEDADVLTGTAQMVPGAIQKAQEAEALWFGTQADQASLAPDIVVACQVYDWTVALNPIIDQVMEGTLGGEAFALTLENEGLVIQFNEEFELDEEVMAAGEEVAQAIVDGDISFEIAEDGTLTVVEAE
;
A
#
# COMPACT_ATOMS: atom_id res chain seq x y z
N MET A 1 70.91 67.05 44.95
CA MET A 1 71.59 65.78 44.58
C MET A 1 71.16 64.75 45.64
N LYS A 2 70.54 63.60 45.40
CA LYS A 2 70.40 62.70 44.24
C LYS A 2 69.00 62.05 44.33
N LYS A 3 68.38 61.76 43.18
CA LYS A 3 67.22 60.87 43.06
C LYS A 3 67.68 59.42 43.25
N VAL A 4 66.91 58.60 43.97
CA VAL A 4 67.01 57.14 43.94
C VAL A 4 65.59 56.58 43.81
N TYR A 5 65.43 55.72 42.82
CA TYR A 5 64.21 55.02 42.42
C TYR A 5 63.93 53.83 43.36
N LEU A 6 62.66 53.52 43.61
CA LEU A 6 62.25 52.15 43.88
C LEU A 6 60.99 51.82 43.08
N VAL A 7 61.10 50.73 42.34
CA VAL A 7 60.17 50.16 41.38
C VAL A 7 59.06 49.42 42.13
N VAL A 8 57.80 49.70 41.81
CA VAL A 8 56.66 48.83 42.16
C VAL A 8 56.19 48.18 40.86
N ALA A 9 56.37 46.88 40.76
CA ALA A 9 55.88 46.06 39.66
C ALA A 9 54.36 45.87 39.79
N LEU A 10 53.59 46.38 38.83
CA LEU A 10 52.19 46.00 38.62
C LEU A 10 52.14 44.90 37.56
N LEU A 11 51.78 43.68 37.96
CA LEU A 11 51.40 42.60 37.05
C LEU A 11 49.96 42.85 36.60
N LEU A 12 49.80 43.22 35.33
CA LEU A 12 48.52 43.25 34.61
C LEU A 12 48.13 41.81 34.24
N VAL A 13 47.15 41.23 34.94
CA VAL A 13 46.43 40.05 34.46
C VAL A 13 45.20 40.55 33.71
N ALA A 14 45.24 40.48 32.38
CA ALA A 14 44.08 40.73 31.54
C ALA A 14 43.15 39.50 31.59
N ALA A 15 42.01 39.63 32.25
CA ALA A 15 40.93 38.66 32.16
C ALA A 15 40.18 38.89 30.84
N ILE A 16 40.41 38.02 29.86
CA ILE A 16 39.61 37.94 28.64
C ILE A 16 38.33 37.17 29.00
N SER A 17 37.22 37.89 29.16
CA SER A 17 35.89 37.30 29.26
C SER A 17 35.44 36.83 27.87
N LEU A 18 35.45 35.52 27.63
CA LEU A 18 34.72 34.90 26.52
C LEU A 18 33.22 35.03 26.77
N PRO A 19 32.40 35.44 25.78
CA PRO A 19 30.95 35.28 25.87
C PRO A 19 30.65 33.80 25.71
N VAL A 20 30.17 33.16 26.79
CA VAL A 20 29.52 31.87 26.73
C VAL A 20 28.23 32.08 25.93
N LEU A 21 28.20 31.61 24.67
CA LEU A 21 26.95 31.37 23.98
C LEU A 21 26.16 30.38 24.84
N SER A 22 25.21 30.90 25.60
CA SER A 22 24.16 30.08 26.18
C SER A 22 23.25 29.69 25.03
N GLY A 23 23.58 28.58 24.37
CA GLY A 23 22.57 27.83 23.64
C GLY A 23 21.54 27.41 24.67
N SER A 24 20.35 28.02 24.61
CA SER A 24 19.17 27.39 25.20
C SER A 24 19.12 25.96 24.67
N PRO A 25 18.95 24.93 25.51
CA PRO A 25 18.59 23.63 24.96
C PRO A 25 17.35 23.85 24.10
N ALA A 26 17.42 23.47 22.83
CA ALA A 26 16.21 23.23 22.06
C ALA A 26 15.38 22.29 22.93
N GLN A 27 14.27 22.80 23.43
CA GLN A 27 13.26 21.98 24.04
C GLN A 27 12.81 21.09 22.89
N ALA A 28 13.24 19.83 22.88
CA ALA A 28 12.63 18.81 22.04
C ALA A 28 11.16 18.88 22.43
N GLN A 29 10.36 19.42 21.52
CA GLN A 29 8.92 19.40 21.68
C GLN A 29 8.56 17.93 21.50
N ASP A 30 8.00 17.33 22.55
CA ASP A 30 7.31 16.04 22.49
C ASP A 30 6.07 16.21 21.59
N ASP A 31 6.26 16.54 20.31
CA ASP A 31 5.17 16.63 19.35
C ASP A 31 4.93 15.22 18.81
N VAL A 32 3.76 14.68 19.16
CA VAL A 32 3.22 13.44 18.59
C VAL A 32 3.17 13.61 17.08
N PHE A 33 3.73 12.67 16.32
CA PHE A 33 3.66 12.70 14.86
C PHE A 33 2.26 12.32 14.39
N ARG A 34 1.64 13.19 13.60
CA ARG A 34 0.22 13.10 13.24
C ARG A 34 0.08 12.74 11.78
N VAL A 35 -0.53 11.60 11.51
CA VAL A 35 -0.90 11.16 10.17
C VAL A 35 -2.39 11.32 9.94
N ALA A 36 -2.80 11.88 8.81
CA ALA A 36 -4.18 11.81 8.37
C ALA A 36 -4.26 10.96 7.11
N VAL A 37 -5.28 10.12 6.99
CA VAL A 37 -5.54 9.34 5.78
C VAL A 37 -6.98 9.55 5.29
N VAL A 38 -7.10 9.76 3.99
CA VAL A 38 -8.38 9.84 3.27
C VAL A 38 -8.53 8.58 2.43
N THR A 39 -9.57 7.79 2.72
CA THR A 39 -9.81 6.49 2.09
C THR A 39 -11.17 6.45 1.36
N PRO A 40 -11.28 5.71 0.25
CA PRO A 40 -12.52 5.60 -0.52
C PRO A 40 -13.63 4.88 0.24
N SER A 41 -13.28 3.82 0.98
CA SER A 41 -14.20 2.94 1.70
C SER A 41 -13.87 2.88 3.20
N THR A 42 -14.67 2.13 3.96
CA THR A 42 -14.46 1.86 5.38
C THR A 42 -13.19 1.05 5.64
N GLY A 43 -12.52 1.27 6.78
CA GLY A 43 -11.40 0.48 7.30
C GLY A 43 -11.79 -0.93 7.76
N THR A 44 -12.98 -1.39 7.41
CA THR A 44 -13.49 -2.75 7.61
C THR A 44 -14.04 -3.34 6.30
N ASP A 45 -13.58 -2.84 5.16
CA ASP A 45 -14.00 -3.29 3.82
C ASP A 45 -13.41 -4.65 3.40
N LEU A 46 -12.52 -5.22 4.22
CA LEU A 46 -11.83 -6.49 3.97
C LEU A 46 -11.05 -6.48 2.65
N ALA A 47 -10.56 -5.30 2.27
CA ALA A 47 -9.81 -5.07 1.05
C ALA A 47 -8.87 -3.85 1.24
N PHE A 48 -8.86 -2.96 0.25
CA PHE A 48 -7.93 -1.84 0.12
C PHE A 48 -7.94 -0.87 1.32
N SER A 49 -9.09 -0.31 1.73
CA SER A 49 -9.09 0.70 2.81
C SER A 49 -8.71 0.09 4.16
N GLN A 50 -9.14 -1.14 4.42
CA GLN A 50 -8.78 -1.85 5.64
C GLN A 50 -7.27 -2.13 5.71
N SER A 51 -6.63 -2.54 4.61
CA SER A 51 -5.17 -2.78 4.60
C SER A 51 -4.36 -1.56 5.06
N MET A 52 -4.79 -0.35 4.68
CA MET A 52 -4.16 0.90 5.12
C MET A 52 -4.43 1.21 6.59
N TYR A 53 -5.64 0.94 7.08
CA TYR A 53 -5.98 1.08 8.49
C TYR A 53 -5.13 0.13 9.35
N ASP A 54 -5.03 -1.14 8.95
CA ASP A 54 -4.28 -2.16 9.67
C ASP A 54 -2.79 -1.80 9.77
N ALA A 55 -2.19 -1.28 8.69
CA ALA A 55 -0.81 -0.80 8.70
C ALA A 55 -0.60 0.42 9.63
N LEU A 56 -1.48 1.41 9.60
CA LEU A 56 -1.39 2.58 10.49
C LEU A 56 -1.58 2.19 11.96
N ALA A 57 -2.48 1.23 12.24
CA ALA A 57 -2.67 0.68 13.57
C ALA A 57 -1.42 -0.07 14.05
N ALA A 58 -0.78 -0.88 13.20
CA ALA A 58 0.47 -1.56 13.51
C ALA A 58 1.62 -0.58 13.80
N ILE A 59 1.76 0.48 12.99
CA ILE A 59 2.75 1.55 13.22
C ILE A 59 2.49 2.26 14.55
N GLN A 60 1.22 2.54 14.88
CA GLN A 60 0.86 3.15 16.16
C GLN A 60 1.20 2.22 17.34
N GLU A 61 0.95 0.91 17.22
CA GLU A 61 1.31 -0.06 18.24
C GLU A 61 2.83 -0.13 18.45
N GLU A 62 3.61 -0.12 17.37
CA GLU A 62 5.08 -0.15 17.41
C GLU A 62 5.69 1.11 18.02
N ARG A 63 5.21 2.29 17.60
CA ARG A 63 5.76 3.59 18.00
C ARG A 63 5.21 4.09 19.35
N GLY A 64 3.99 3.69 19.68
CA GLY A 64 3.23 4.12 20.86
C GLY A 64 2.43 5.41 20.65
N GLU A 65 1.27 5.49 21.31
CA GLU A 65 0.31 6.62 21.19
C GLU A 65 0.90 7.98 21.62
N ASP A 66 1.93 7.98 22.48
CA ASP A 66 2.63 9.20 22.90
C ASP A 66 3.59 9.75 21.83
N ALA A 67 3.87 8.98 20.77
CA ALA A 67 4.78 9.34 19.68
C ALA A 67 4.10 9.39 18.30
N PHE A 68 2.99 8.66 18.12
CA PHE A 68 2.29 8.56 16.84
C PHE A 68 0.77 8.52 17.03
N GLU A 69 0.07 9.39 16.30
CA GLU A 69 -1.38 9.34 16.17
C GLU A 69 -1.79 9.39 14.70
N PHE A 70 -2.91 8.73 14.38
CA PHE A 70 -3.50 8.87 13.07
C PHE A 70 -5.00 9.16 13.14
N ALA A 71 -5.50 9.84 12.10
CA ALA A 71 -6.91 10.06 11.86
C ALA A 71 -7.29 9.53 10.48
N ILE A 72 -8.50 9.01 10.36
CA ILE A 72 -9.03 8.48 9.09
C ILE A 72 -10.34 9.18 8.73
N SER A 73 -10.45 9.58 7.46
CA SER A 73 -11.72 9.96 6.83
C SER A 73 -12.09 8.93 5.78
N GLU A 74 -13.20 8.24 6.01
CA GLU A 74 -13.67 7.10 5.22
C GLU A 74 -14.84 7.47 4.31
N ASN A 75 -15.20 6.57 3.39
CA ASN A 75 -16.35 6.69 2.48
C ASN A 75 -16.22 7.86 1.47
N LEU A 76 -15.01 8.21 1.08
CA LEU A 76 -14.72 9.37 0.21
C LEU A 76 -14.50 9.00 -1.27
N PHE A 77 -15.30 8.08 -1.80
CA PHE A 77 -15.34 7.79 -3.26
C PHE A 77 -15.62 9.03 -4.12
N VAL A 78 -16.28 10.06 -3.58
CA VAL A 78 -16.50 11.35 -4.25
C VAL A 78 -15.23 12.20 -4.13
N VAL A 79 -14.55 12.40 -5.25
CA VAL A 79 -13.23 13.06 -5.31
C VAL A 79 -13.25 14.49 -4.74
N ASP A 80 -14.34 15.24 -4.93
CA ASP A 80 -14.48 16.61 -4.38
C ASP A 80 -14.55 16.61 -2.84
N ASP A 81 -15.24 15.63 -2.25
CA ASP A 81 -15.35 15.48 -0.80
C ASP A 81 -14.00 15.04 -0.21
N ALA A 82 -13.29 14.12 -0.90
CA ALA A 82 -11.92 13.73 -0.56
C ALA A 82 -10.96 14.93 -0.59
N ALA A 83 -11.04 15.78 -1.63
CA ALA A 83 -10.22 16.97 -1.76
C ALA A 83 -10.48 18.00 -0.64
N ALA A 84 -11.72 18.10 -0.14
CA ALA A 84 -12.04 18.93 1.01
C ALA A 84 -11.40 18.38 2.29
N ALA A 85 -11.48 17.06 2.53
CA ALA A 85 -10.86 16.42 3.68
C ALA A 85 -9.31 16.55 3.67
N LEU A 86 -8.67 16.35 2.52
CA LEU A 86 -7.22 16.52 2.35
C LEU A 86 -6.76 17.94 2.74
N ARG A 87 -7.49 18.98 2.31
CA ARG A 87 -7.21 20.37 2.69
C ARG A 87 -7.44 20.61 4.19
N ASP A 88 -8.53 20.09 4.74
CA ASP A 88 -8.85 20.24 6.16
C ASP A 88 -7.77 19.65 7.07
N TYR A 89 -7.20 18.50 6.70
CA TYR A 89 -6.07 17.92 7.44
C TYR A 89 -4.78 18.73 7.30
N ALA A 90 -4.49 19.26 6.12
CA ALA A 90 -3.35 20.15 5.93
C ALA A 90 -3.51 21.46 6.74
N ASP A 91 -4.70 22.07 6.75
CA ASP A 91 -5.04 23.25 7.56
C ASP A 91 -4.91 22.98 9.08
N GLN A 92 -5.17 21.75 9.52
CA GLN A 92 -5.02 21.30 10.91
C GLN A 92 -3.57 21.01 11.31
N GLY A 93 -2.62 21.12 10.38
CA GLY A 93 -1.20 20.90 10.64
C GLY A 93 -0.86 19.46 10.96
N TYR A 94 -1.46 18.50 10.25
CA TYR A 94 -0.94 17.12 10.23
C TYR A 94 0.41 17.08 9.52
N ASP A 95 1.32 16.25 10.02
CA ASP A 95 2.69 16.14 9.49
C ASP A 95 2.69 15.43 8.13
N LEU A 96 1.85 14.40 7.99
CA LEU A 96 1.65 13.63 6.77
C LEU A 96 0.16 13.46 6.46
N VAL A 97 -0.25 13.81 5.24
CA VAL A 97 -1.61 13.61 4.73
C VAL A 97 -1.61 12.62 3.57
N ILE A 98 -2.23 11.46 3.77
CA ILE A 98 -2.26 10.35 2.83
C ILE A 98 -3.56 10.39 2.01
N ALA A 99 -3.45 10.53 0.70
CA ALA A 99 -4.53 10.32 -0.25
C ALA A 99 -4.49 8.86 -0.74
N HIS A 100 -5.25 7.98 -0.10
CA HIS A 100 -5.24 6.56 -0.37
C HIS A 100 -6.29 6.18 -1.42
N GLY A 101 -5.96 6.34 -2.71
CA GLY A 101 -6.84 6.04 -3.83
C GLY A 101 -6.32 6.63 -5.14
N SER A 102 -6.33 5.84 -6.21
CA SER A 102 -5.85 6.24 -7.53
C SER A 102 -6.60 7.46 -8.10
N GLN A 103 -7.86 7.64 -7.71
CA GLN A 103 -8.70 8.77 -8.13
C GLN A 103 -8.32 10.14 -7.53
N TYR A 104 -7.43 10.18 -6.51
CA TYR A 104 -7.12 11.42 -5.79
C TYR A 104 -5.95 12.24 -6.37
N GLY A 105 -5.22 11.72 -7.36
CA GLY A 105 -4.00 12.37 -7.87
C GLY A 105 -4.22 13.79 -8.36
N SER A 106 -5.29 14.02 -9.14
CA SER A 106 -5.63 15.37 -9.65
C SER A 106 -5.90 16.38 -8.53
N SER A 107 -6.54 15.95 -7.44
CA SER A 107 -6.77 16.79 -6.26
C SER A 107 -5.44 17.17 -5.59
N LEU A 108 -4.49 16.23 -5.50
CA LEU A 108 -3.19 16.51 -4.88
C LEU A 108 -2.32 17.45 -5.72
N VAL A 109 -2.38 17.38 -7.05
CA VAL A 109 -1.70 18.35 -7.92
C VAL A 109 -2.15 19.79 -7.61
N GLU A 110 -3.44 19.98 -7.28
CA GLU A 110 -3.97 21.29 -6.90
C GLU A 110 -3.68 21.66 -5.44
N ILE A 111 -3.70 20.71 -4.52
CA ILE A 111 -3.61 20.95 -3.07
C ILE A 111 -2.17 21.10 -2.60
N ALA A 112 -1.28 20.19 -2.99
CA ALA A 112 0.07 20.13 -2.44
C ALA A 112 0.86 21.47 -2.55
N PRO A 113 0.77 22.23 -3.65
CA PRO A 113 1.44 23.54 -3.77
C PRO A 113 0.95 24.61 -2.78
N ASP A 114 -0.29 24.52 -2.31
CA ASP A 114 -0.85 25.46 -1.34
C ASP A 114 -0.35 25.20 0.10
N TYR A 115 0.22 24.02 0.34
CA TYR A 115 0.68 23.56 1.66
C TYR A 115 2.14 23.05 1.63
N PRO A 116 3.13 23.93 1.34
CA PRO A 116 4.51 23.51 1.08
C PRO A 116 5.25 22.92 2.30
N GLU A 117 4.71 23.09 3.51
CA GLU A 117 5.28 22.56 4.76
C GLU A 117 4.60 21.24 5.20
N THR A 118 3.54 20.81 4.50
CA THR A 118 2.86 19.53 4.76
C THR A 118 3.38 18.49 3.78
N ALA A 119 3.76 17.32 4.29
CA ALA A 119 4.04 16.18 3.43
C ALA A 119 2.72 15.50 3.02
N PHE A 120 2.62 15.12 1.76
CA PHE A 120 1.53 14.31 1.24
C PHE A 120 2.06 12.95 0.78
N ALA A 121 1.23 11.91 0.82
CA ALA A 121 1.51 10.65 0.16
C ALA A 121 0.32 10.22 -0.70
N TRP A 122 0.58 9.80 -1.93
CA TRP A 122 -0.44 9.35 -2.87
C TRP A 122 -0.20 7.92 -3.32
N GLY A 123 -1.24 7.10 -3.32
CA GLY A 123 -1.19 5.78 -3.95
C GLY A 123 -2.54 5.33 -4.48
N THR A 124 -2.59 4.32 -5.35
CA THR A 124 -1.44 3.54 -5.84
C THR A 124 -0.83 4.17 -7.10
N THR A 125 0.44 4.60 -7.04
CA THR A 125 1.18 5.26 -8.13
C THR A 125 2.68 5.30 -7.84
N VAL A 126 3.49 5.61 -8.86
CA VAL A 126 4.91 6.00 -8.72
C VAL A 126 5.15 7.49 -8.98
N ASP A 127 4.12 8.22 -9.42
CA ASP A 127 4.23 9.63 -9.78
C ASP A 127 4.19 10.52 -8.52
N THR A 128 5.31 11.18 -8.27
CA THR A 128 5.51 12.13 -7.17
C THR A 128 5.25 13.58 -7.60
N PHE A 129 4.91 13.80 -8.86
CA PHE A 129 4.71 15.11 -9.50
C PHE A 129 5.93 16.04 -9.50
N VAL A 130 7.13 15.50 -9.31
CA VAL A 130 8.39 16.28 -9.38
C VAL A 130 8.59 16.97 -10.73
N ASP A 131 8.12 16.36 -11.83
CA ASP A 131 8.14 16.96 -13.16
C ASP A 131 7.19 18.17 -13.31
N GLN A 132 6.32 18.40 -12.33
CA GLN A 132 5.40 19.54 -12.22
C GLN A 132 5.84 20.55 -11.14
N ASP A 133 7.10 20.49 -10.69
CA ASP A 133 7.67 21.31 -9.62
C ASP A 133 6.98 21.13 -8.25
N ILE A 134 6.31 20.00 -8.02
CA ILE A 134 5.74 19.63 -6.72
C ILE A 134 6.77 18.78 -5.96
N THR A 135 7.12 19.19 -4.74
CA THR A 135 8.24 18.59 -3.98
C THR A 135 7.84 17.98 -2.63
N ASN A 136 6.56 18.07 -2.27
CA ASN A 136 6.02 17.63 -0.98
C ASN A 136 5.00 16.48 -1.13
N VAL A 137 5.18 15.65 -2.18
CA VAL A 137 4.36 14.46 -2.43
C VAL A 137 5.28 13.24 -2.53
N TYR A 138 5.05 12.27 -1.67
CA TYR A 138 5.50 10.90 -1.82
C TYR A 138 4.50 10.10 -2.67
N ALA A 139 5.00 9.09 -3.35
CA ALA A 139 4.16 8.11 -4.04
C ALA A 139 4.31 6.74 -3.39
N TYR A 140 3.29 5.91 -3.50
CA TYR A 140 3.42 4.50 -3.16
C TYR A 140 2.52 3.62 -4.02
N GLU A 141 2.96 2.39 -4.25
CA GLU A 141 2.20 1.39 -5.01
C GLU A 141 2.38 -0.02 -4.43
N ALA A 142 1.51 -0.93 -4.87
CA ALA A 142 1.70 -2.36 -4.68
C ALA A 142 2.04 -2.97 -6.04
N ARG A 143 3.14 -3.74 -6.13
CA ARG A 143 3.47 -4.58 -7.29
C ARG A 143 2.61 -5.84 -7.27
N SER A 144 1.30 -5.62 -7.31
CA SER A 144 0.30 -6.62 -6.96
C SER A 144 0.23 -7.78 -7.95
N GLU A 145 0.81 -7.61 -9.14
CA GLU A 145 1.01 -8.69 -10.09
C GLU A 145 1.90 -9.82 -9.55
N GLN A 146 2.82 -9.54 -8.62
CA GLN A 146 3.70 -10.55 -8.05
C GLN A 146 2.91 -11.60 -7.27
N GLY A 147 2.08 -11.16 -6.34
CA GLY A 147 1.21 -12.08 -5.60
C GLY A 147 0.07 -12.60 -6.47
N GLY A 148 -0.47 -11.79 -7.39
CA GLY A 148 -1.45 -12.23 -8.37
C GLY A 148 -0.96 -13.46 -9.13
N PHE A 149 0.27 -13.42 -9.64
CA PHE A 149 0.91 -14.54 -10.33
C PHE A 149 0.97 -15.80 -9.46
N VAL A 150 1.43 -15.69 -8.21
CA VAL A 150 1.47 -16.83 -7.28
C VAL A 150 0.07 -17.45 -7.08
N LEU A 151 -0.94 -16.62 -6.83
CA LEU A 151 -2.30 -17.10 -6.63
C LEU A 151 -2.91 -17.69 -7.92
N GLY A 152 -2.50 -17.18 -9.09
CA GLY A 152 -2.88 -17.71 -10.40
C GLY A 152 -2.36 -19.12 -10.63
N VAL A 153 -1.08 -19.39 -10.33
CA VAL A 153 -0.49 -20.74 -10.40
C VAL A 153 -1.27 -21.70 -9.51
N MET A 154 -1.49 -21.32 -8.25
CA MET A 154 -2.24 -22.16 -7.31
C MET A 154 -3.69 -22.42 -7.77
N SER A 155 -4.34 -21.42 -8.36
CA SER A 155 -5.71 -21.55 -8.88
C SER A 155 -5.79 -22.53 -10.04
N ALA A 156 -4.79 -22.51 -10.93
CA ALA A 156 -4.70 -23.44 -12.06
C ALA A 156 -4.53 -24.90 -11.61
N MET A 157 -3.80 -25.14 -10.52
CA MET A 157 -3.64 -26.49 -9.96
C MET A 157 -4.90 -27.01 -9.25
N LEU A 158 -5.78 -26.11 -8.81
CA LEU A 158 -6.98 -26.46 -8.03
C LEU A 158 -8.27 -26.56 -8.84
N THR A 159 -8.37 -25.91 -10.00
CA THR A 159 -9.59 -25.99 -10.82
C THR A 159 -9.82 -27.41 -11.33
N GLU A 160 -11.05 -27.90 -11.19
CA GLU A 160 -11.49 -29.18 -11.74
C GLU A 160 -12.23 -28.99 -13.08
N SER A 161 -12.90 -27.85 -13.24
CA SER A 161 -13.65 -27.45 -14.43
C SER A 161 -12.76 -27.00 -15.59
N GLY A 162 -11.56 -26.48 -15.28
CA GLY A 162 -10.72 -25.75 -16.23
C GLY A 162 -11.21 -24.34 -16.52
N VAL A 163 -12.13 -23.80 -15.72
CA VAL A 163 -12.69 -22.44 -15.85
C VAL A 163 -12.49 -21.68 -14.54
N ILE A 164 -11.88 -20.49 -14.62
CA ILE A 164 -11.57 -19.62 -13.49
C ILE A 164 -12.19 -18.25 -13.69
N GLY A 165 -12.83 -17.69 -12.67
CA GLY A 165 -13.49 -16.38 -12.70
C GLY A 165 -12.68 -15.26 -12.03
N VAL A 166 -12.56 -14.11 -12.68
CA VAL A 166 -11.88 -12.92 -12.15
C VAL A 166 -12.82 -11.70 -12.18
N VAL A 167 -13.27 -11.27 -10.99
CA VAL A 167 -14.12 -10.08 -10.82
C VAL A 167 -13.25 -8.85 -10.54
N GLY A 168 -13.06 -8.02 -11.57
CA GLY A 168 -12.26 -6.80 -11.50
C GLY A 168 -13.11 -5.52 -11.32
N PRO A 169 -12.54 -4.42 -10.76
CA PRO A 169 -13.23 -3.15 -10.61
C PRO A 169 -13.16 -2.33 -11.91
N ILE A 170 -12.41 -1.24 -11.88
CA ILE A 170 -11.97 -0.46 -13.03
C ILE A 170 -10.55 -0.93 -13.36
N GLU A 171 -10.25 -1.07 -14.65
CA GLU A 171 -8.96 -1.55 -15.14
C GLU A 171 -7.86 -0.48 -14.99
N THR A 172 -7.39 -0.27 -13.75
CA THR A 172 -6.35 0.71 -13.43
C THR A 172 -5.63 0.35 -12.13
N GLY A 173 -4.43 0.90 -11.93
CA GLY A 173 -3.68 0.78 -10.68
C GLY A 173 -3.34 -0.66 -10.29
N ASP A 174 -3.22 -0.90 -8.99
CA ASP A 174 -2.92 -2.22 -8.43
C ASP A 174 -4.00 -3.27 -8.77
N ALA A 175 -5.25 -2.87 -8.97
CA ALA A 175 -6.30 -3.79 -9.38
C ALA A 175 -6.05 -4.38 -10.78
N LYS A 176 -5.54 -3.58 -11.72
CA LYS A 176 -5.15 -4.09 -13.05
C LYS A 176 -3.94 -5.01 -12.94
N LEU A 177 -2.90 -4.58 -12.23
CA LEU A 177 -1.68 -5.36 -12.03
C LEU A 177 -1.97 -6.73 -11.43
N TYR A 178 -2.83 -6.79 -10.41
CA TYR A 178 -3.27 -8.04 -9.80
C TYR A 178 -3.93 -8.97 -10.81
N VAL A 179 -4.92 -8.47 -11.57
CA VAL A 179 -5.65 -9.29 -12.57
C VAL A 179 -4.72 -9.79 -13.67
N ASP A 180 -3.80 -8.94 -14.15
CA ASP A 180 -2.85 -9.33 -15.19
C ASP A 180 -1.83 -10.34 -14.68
N GLY A 181 -1.30 -10.16 -13.47
CA GLY A 181 -0.43 -11.13 -12.81
C GLY A 181 -1.12 -12.48 -12.59
N PHE A 182 -2.36 -12.46 -12.09
CA PHE A 182 -3.16 -13.66 -11.86
C PHE A 182 -3.38 -14.46 -13.14
N LYS A 183 -3.78 -13.80 -14.23
CA LYS A 183 -3.93 -14.44 -15.54
C LYS A 183 -2.61 -15.03 -16.04
N ALA A 184 -1.51 -14.30 -15.83
CA ALA A 184 -0.19 -14.77 -16.23
C ALA A 184 0.24 -16.00 -15.43
N GLY A 185 -0.09 -16.06 -14.13
CA GLY A 185 0.15 -17.23 -13.27
C GLY A 185 -0.65 -18.45 -13.71
N VAL A 186 -1.94 -18.27 -14.03
CA VAL A 186 -2.77 -19.36 -14.59
C VAL A 186 -2.17 -19.89 -15.89
N ALA A 187 -1.81 -18.98 -16.82
CA ALA A 187 -1.25 -19.38 -18.11
C ALA A 187 0.16 -20.00 -18.01
N TYR A 188 0.94 -19.61 -16.99
CA TYR A 188 2.24 -20.21 -16.72
C TYR A 188 2.11 -21.69 -16.31
N GLU A 189 1.10 -22.02 -15.51
CA GLU A 189 0.82 -23.41 -15.11
C GLU A 189 0.14 -24.20 -16.23
N ASP A 190 -0.95 -23.68 -16.81
CA ASP A 190 -1.67 -24.32 -17.91
C ASP A 190 -2.40 -23.29 -18.80
N GLU A 191 -1.90 -23.12 -20.04
CA GLU A 191 -2.50 -22.24 -21.05
C GLU A 191 -3.87 -22.73 -21.58
N GLU A 192 -4.28 -23.98 -21.31
CA GLU A 192 -5.58 -24.51 -21.73
C GLU A 192 -6.74 -24.08 -20.82
N ILE A 193 -6.45 -23.57 -19.61
CA ILE A 193 -7.46 -23.10 -18.65
C ILE A 193 -8.10 -21.79 -19.15
N GLU A 194 -9.44 -21.73 -19.11
CA GLU A 194 -10.19 -20.55 -19.48
C GLU A 194 -10.32 -19.58 -18.29
N VAL A 195 -9.83 -18.35 -18.45
CA VAL A 195 -9.98 -17.29 -17.44
C VAL A 195 -11.03 -16.27 -17.88
N LEU A 196 -12.17 -16.28 -17.22
CA LEU A 196 -13.27 -15.35 -17.42
C LEU A 196 -13.00 -14.07 -16.63
N VAL A 197 -12.79 -12.94 -17.32
CA VAL A 197 -12.53 -11.64 -16.67
C VAL A 197 -13.70 -10.71 -16.90
N ASN A 198 -14.25 -10.14 -15.83
CA ASN A 198 -15.27 -9.10 -15.91
C ASN A 198 -14.91 -7.89 -15.04
N TYR A 199 -14.61 -6.76 -15.69
CA TYR A 199 -14.45 -5.47 -15.03
C TYR A 199 -15.80 -4.77 -14.86
N ILE A 200 -16.32 -4.75 -13.63
CA ILE A 200 -17.66 -4.24 -13.32
C ILE A 200 -17.78 -2.70 -13.38
N GLN A 201 -16.67 -2.01 -13.65
CA GLN A 201 -16.57 -0.55 -13.75
C GLN A 201 -16.96 0.16 -12.45
N SER A 202 -16.66 -0.45 -11.31
CA SER A 202 -16.86 0.12 -9.98
C SER A 202 -15.94 -0.56 -8.97
N PHE A 203 -15.38 0.23 -8.05
CA PHE A 203 -14.61 -0.27 -6.92
C PHE A 203 -15.49 -0.70 -5.72
N SER A 204 -16.78 -0.36 -5.71
CA SER A 204 -17.64 -0.50 -4.52
C SER A 204 -19.03 -1.08 -4.77
N ASP A 205 -19.35 -1.47 -6.01
CA ASP A 205 -20.67 -2.01 -6.34
C ASP A 205 -20.75 -3.51 -6.07
N LEU A 206 -21.08 -3.87 -4.82
CA LEU A 206 -21.21 -5.26 -4.37
C LEU A 206 -22.25 -6.04 -5.18
N ALA A 207 -23.34 -5.38 -5.61
CA ALA A 207 -24.40 -6.04 -6.37
C ALA A 207 -23.89 -6.45 -7.75
N LYS A 208 -23.18 -5.56 -8.45
CA LYS A 208 -22.54 -5.90 -9.72
C LYS A 208 -21.44 -6.95 -9.57
N ALA A 209 -20.67 -6.92 -8.49
CA ALA A 209 -19.67 -7.96 -8.21
C ALA A 209 -20.33 -9.34 -8.04
N ALA A 210 -21.44 -9.41 -7.31
CA ALA A 210 -22.24 -10.63 -7.16
C ALA A 210 -22.84 -11.09 -8.50
N GLU A 211 -23.38 -10.19 -9.31
CA GLU A 211 -23.91 -10.51 -10.64
C GLU A 211 -22.81 -11.05 -11.57
N ALA A 212 -21.61 -10.46 -11.54
CA ALA A 212 -20.47 -10.92 -12.33
C ALA A 212 -19.98 -12.31 -11.90
N ALA A 213 -19.82 -12.53 -10.59
CA ALA A 213 -19.43 -13.82 -10.04
C ALA A 213 -20.45 -14.92 -10.38
N GLN A 214 -21.75 -14.62 -10.22
CA GLN A 214 -22.81 -15.56 -10.59
C GLN A 214 -22.76 -15.93 -12.08
N ALA A 215 -22.51 -14.97 -12.95
CA ALA A 215 -22.39 -15.25 -14.38
C ALA A 215 -21.21 -16.18 -14.70
N MET A 216 -20.06 -16.01 -14.03
CA MET A 216 -18.90 -16.89 -14.19
C MET A 216 -19.19 -18.31 -13.68
N ILE A 217 -19.86 -18.42 -12.54
CA ILE A 217 -20.31 -19.72 -11.99
C ILE A 217 -21.31 -20.40 -12.94
N ASP A 218 -22.22 -19.64 -13.55
CA ASP A 218 -23.16 -20.16 -14.56
C ASP A 218 -22.43 -20.62 -15.85
N GLU A 219 -21.19 -20.15 -16.06
CA GLU A 219 -20.23 -20.58 -17.10
C GLU A 219 -19.22 -21.63 -16.58
N ASP A 220 -19.56 -22.33 -15.51
CA ASP A 220 -18.82 -23.45 -14.90
C ASP A 220 -17.53 -23.07 -14.13
N ALA A 221 -17.29 -21.80 -13.82
CA ALA A 221 -16.13 -21.42 -12.99
C ALA A 221 -16.22 -22.00 -11.56
N ASP A 222 -15.19 -22.73 -11.15
CA ASP A 222 -15.09 -23.39 -9.82
C ASP A 222 -13.98 -22.82 -8.92
N VAL A 223 -13.14 -21.95 -9.46
CA VAL A 223 -12.22 -21.07 -8.72
C VAL A 223 -12.51 -19.64 -9.11
N LEU A 224 -12.67 -18.75 -8.13
CA LEU A 224 -12.89 -17.34 -8.34
C LEU A 224 -11.87 -16.49 -7.58
N THR A 225 -11.65 -15.29 -8.10
CA THR A 225 -10.91 -14.23 -7.41
C THR A 225 -11.53 -12.86 -7.72
N GLY A 226 -11.19 -11.88 -6.91
CA GLY A 226 -11.53 -10.49 -7.14
C GLY A 226 -10.68 -9.55 -6.31
N THR A 227 -10.71 -8.28 -6.68
CA THR A 227 -9.94 -7.22 -6.01
C THR A 227 -10.83 -6.00 -5.74
N ALA A 228 -10.40 -5.12 -4.84
CA ALA A 228 -11.08 -3.92 -4.37
C ALA A 228 -12.33 -4.14 -3.50
N GLN A 229 -13.00 -3.06 -3.11
CA GLN A 229 -13.93 -3.02 -1.98
C GLN A 229 -15.28 -3.70 -2.22
N MET A 230 -15.55 -4.12 -3.45
CA MET A 230 -16.76 -4.85 -3.82
C MET A 230 -16.66 -6.37 -3.65
N VAL A 231 -15.46 -6.90 -3.36
CA VAL A 231 -15.21 -8.36 -3.25
C VAL A 231 -16.17 -9.11 -2.33
N PRO A 232 -16.71 -8.56 -1.22
CA PRO A 232 -17.66 -9.31 -0.40
C PRO A 232 -18.92 -9.77 -1.17
N GLY A 233 -19.33 -9.04 -2.21
CA GLY A 233 -20.44 -9.43 -3.09
C GLY A 233 -20.12 -10.67 -3.93
N ALA A 234 -18.90 -10.78 -4.45
CA ALA A 234 -18.44 -11.91 -5.25
C ALA A 234 -18.14 -13.14 -4.37
N ILE A 235 -17.48 -12.96 -3.22
CA ILE A 235 -17.17 -14.04 -2.26
C ILE A 235 -18.45 -14.74 -1.81
N GLN A 236 -19.52 -13.98 -1.53
CA GLN A 236 -20.82 -14.57 -1.17
C GLN A 236 -21.32 -15.55 -2.25
N LYS A 237 -21.12 -15.24 -3.53
CA LYS A 237 -21.56 -16.11 -4.64
C LYS A 237 -20.66 -17.32 -4.82
N ALA A 238 -19.35 -17.15 -4.69
CA ALA A 238 -18.42 -18.28 -4.64
C ALA A 238 -18.81 -19.25 -3.50
N GLN A 239 -19.10 -18.72 -2.31
CA GLN A 239 -19.49 -19.53 -1.15
C GLN A 239 -20.82 -20.27 -1.37
N GLU A 240 -21.83 -19.60 -1.94
CA GLU A 240 -23.11 -20.24 -2.29
C GLU A 240 -22.95 -21.39 -3.30
N ALA A 241 -21.93 -21.32 -4.15
CA ALA A 241 -21.62 -22.32 -5.17
C ALA A 241 -20.56 -23.34 -4.74
N GLU A 242 -20.00 -23.21 -3.52
CA GLU A 242 -18.86 -24.02 -3.04
C GLU A 242 -17.60 -23.88 -3.94
N ALA A 243 -17.50 -22.78 -4.68
CA ALA A 243 -16.34 -22.45 -5.51
C ALA A 243 -15.22 -21.83 -4.66
N LEU A 244 -13.97 -22.19 -4.93
CA LEU A 244 -12.81 -21.70 -4.19
C LEU A 244 -12.59 -20.21 -4.42
N TRP A 245 -11.99 -19.53 -3.44
CA TRP A 245 -11.69 -18.10 -3.51
C TRP A 245 -10.24 -17.79 -3.20
N PHE A 246 -9.62 -16.97 -4.05
CA PHE A 246 -8.33 -16.35 -3.81
C PHE A 246 -8.49 -14.84 -3.61
N GLY A 247 -8.01 -14.34 -2.47
CA GLY A 247 -8.16 -12.94 -2.07
C GLY A 247 -6.93 -12.07 -2.34
N THR A 248 -7.11 -10.76 -2.23
CA THR A 248 -6.00 -9.79 -2.31
C THR A 248 -6.31 -8.54 -1.47
N GLN A 249 -5.29 -7.73 -1.21
CA GLN A 249 -5.27 -6.51 -0.38
C GLN A 249 -5.37 -6.77 1.13
N ALA A 250 -6.30 -7.61 1.57
CA ALA A 250 -6.47 -7.98 2.97
C ALA A 250 -6.81 -9.48 3.12
N ASP A 251 -6.71 -9.98 4.34
CA ASP A 251 -7.18 -11.33 4.68
C ASP A 251 -8.71 -11.39 4.63
N GLN A 252 -9.22 -12.26 3.76
CA GLN A 252 -10.64 -12.45 3.49
C GLN A 252 -11.18 -13.77 4.08
N ALA A 253 -10.35 -14.58 4.76
CA ALA A 253 -10.75 -15.88 5.28
C ALA A 253 -11.98 -15.80 6.20
N SER A 254 -12.09 -14.73 6.99
CA SER A 254 -13.25 -14.52 7.89
C SER A 254 -14.60 -14.36 7.17
N LEU A 255 -14.63 -14.04 5.87
CA LEU A 255 -15.87 -13.95 5.09
C LEU A 255 -16.41 -15.33 4.70
N ALA A 256 -15.52 -16.24 4.35
CA ALA A 256 -15.89 -17.55 3.82
C ALA A 256 -14.77 -18.57 4.10
N PRO A 257 -14.56 -18.98 5.36
CA PRO A 257 -13.40 -19.78 5.78
C PRO A 257 -13.32 -21.15 5.10
N ASP A 258 -14.46 -21.67 4.65
CA ASP A 258 -14.54 -22.97 3.98
C ASP A 258 -14.08 -22.94 2.50
N ILE A 259 -13.97 -21.76 1.87
CA ILE A 259 -13.62 -21.64 0.45
C ILE A 259 -12.44 -20.71 0.16
N VAL A 260 -12.09 -19.80 1.08
CA VAL A 260 -10.92 -18.93 0.90
C VAL A 260 -9.66 -19.77 1.06
N VAL A 261 -8.85 -19.87 0.02
CA VAL A 261 -7.64 -20.70 0.00
C VAL A 261 -6.43 -19.92 0.51
N ALA A 262 -6.15 -18.79 -0.12
CA ALA A 262 -5.07 -17.89 0.24
C ALA A 262 -5.39 -16.46 -0.21
N CYS A 263 -4.76 -15.48 0.43
CA CYS A 263 -4.85 -14.08 0.10
C CYS A 263 -3.46 -13.48 -0.12
N GLN A 264 -3.32 -12.58 -1.08
CA GLN A 264 -2.19 -11.66 -1.13
C GLN A 264 -2.52 -10.46 -0.23
N VAL A 265 -1.94 -10.38 0.95
CA VAL A 265 -2.16 -9.29 1.91
C VAL A 265 -1.14 -8.17 1.68
N TYR A 266 -1.60 -6.92 1.77
CA TYR A 266 -0.73 -5.75 1.66
C TYR A 266 -0.28 -5.29 3.05
N ASP A 267 1.03 -5.26 3.27
CA ASP A 267 1.64 -4.64 4.44
C ASP A 267 2.19 -3.26 4.05
N TRP A 268 1.37 -2.23 4.20
CA TRP A 268 1.77 -0.86 3.90
C TRP A 268 2.82 -0.31 4.87
N THR A 269 3.14 -0.98 5.99
CA THR A 269 4.18 -0.49 6.91
C THR A 269 5.53 -0.38 6.22
N VAL A 270 5.81 -1.24 5.23
CA VAL A 270 7.02 -1.23 4.40
C VAL A 270 7.16 0.06 3.59
N ALA A 271 6.05 0.66 3.15
CA ALA A 271 6.05 1.95 2.45
C ALA A 271 5.91 3.14 3.41
N LEU A 272 5.08 3.00 4.45
CA LEU A 272 4.76 4.11 5.35
C LEU A 272 5.87 4.44 6.34
N ASN A 273 6.57 3.44 6.89
CA ASN A 273 7.68 3.69 7.82
C ASN A 273 8.79 4.56 7.21
N PRO A 274 9.33 4.27 6.01
CA PRO A 274 10.34 5.15 5.41
C PRO A 274 9.78 6.53 5.07
N ILE A 275 8.53 6.65 4.62
CA ILE A 275 7.89 7.96 4.40
C ILE A 275 7.84 8.76 5.71
N ILE A 276 7.34 8.16 6.79
CA ILE A 276 7.21 8.80 8.11
C ILE A 276 8.58 9.24 8.62
N ASP A 277 9.59 8.37 8.55
CA ASP A 277 10.94 8.67 9.02
C ASP A 277 11.56 9.82 8.21
N GLN A 278 11.36 9.85 6.89
CA GLN A 278 11.83 10.96 6.05
C GLN A 278 11.15 12.29 6.39
N VAL A 279 9.84 12.28 6.68
CA VAL A 279 9.11 13.48 7.11
C VAL A 279 9.62 13.97 8.47
N MET A 280 9.86 13.07 9.43
CA MET A 280 10.48 13.41 10.72
C MET A 280 11.88 14.03 10.56
N GLU A 281 12.61 13.64 9.52
CA GLU A 281 13.92 14.20 9.16
C GLU A 281 13.85 15.51 8.33
N GLY A 282 12.65 15.92 7.93
CA GLY A 282 12.39 17.16 7.19
C GLY A 282 12.40 17.03 5.66
N THR A 283 12.35 15.81 5.13
CA THR A 283 12.13 15.55 3.70
C THR A 283 10.63 15.38 3.47
N LEU A 284 10.04 16.12 2.53
CA LEU A 284 8.57 16.22 2.41
C LEU A 284 7.98 15.44 1.23
N GLY A 285 8.81 14.90 0.33
CA GLY A 285 8.34 14.17 -0.85
C GLY A 285 9.44 13.93 -1.88
N GLY A 286 9.01 13.48 -3.06
CA GLY A 286 9.87 13.26 -4.23
C GLY A 286 10.36 11.82 -4.40
N GLU A 287 9.95 10.91 -3.52
CA GLU A 287 10.27 9.47 -3.61
C GLU A 287 9.02 8.61 -3.71
N ALA A 288 9.15 7.47 -4.41
CA ALA A 288 8.10 6.47 -4.57
C ALA A 288 8.51 5.16 -3.88
N PHE A 289 7.58 4.54 -3.16
CA PHE A 289 7.80 3.26 -2.45
C PHE A 289 6.89 2.17 -3.00
N ALA A 290 7.39 0.94 -3.11
CA ALA A 290 6.62 -0.17 -3.65
C ALA A 290 6.54 -1.31 -2.63
N LEU A 291 5.35 -1.92 -2.51
CA LEU A 291 5.19 -3.22 -1.88
C LEU A 291 5.55 -4.31 -2.88
N THR A 292 6.34 -5.28 -2.45
CA THR A 292 6.80 -6.44 -3.23
C THR A 292 6.82 -7.68 -2.35
N LEU A 293 6.94 -8.86 -2.95
CA LEU A 293 7.23 -10.09 -2.19
C LEU A 293 8.63 -10.02 -1.53
N GLU A 294 9.63 -9.43 -2.21
CA GLU A 294 11.02 -9.35 -1.73
C GLU A 294 11.15 -8.57 -0.42
N ASN A 295 10.44 -7.44 -0.32
CA ASN A 295 10.46 -6.58 0.87
C ASN A 295 9.35 -6.90 1.88
N GLU A 296 8.67 -8.04 1.72
CA GLU A 296 7.56 -8.51 2.57
C GLU A 296 6.37 -7.53 2.64
N GLY A 297 6.31 -6.53 1.75
CA GLY A 297 5.15 -5.65 1.62
C GLY A 297 3.95 -6.36 0.99
N LEU A 298 4.19 -7.43 0.24
CA LEU A 298 3.18 -8.37 -0.22
C LEU A 298 3.41 -9.71 0.46
N VAL A 299 2.37 -10.24 1.10
CA VAL A 299 2.45 -11.51 1.83
C VAL A 299 1.41 -12.47 1.28
N ILE A 300 1.82 -13.66 0.87
CA ILE A 300 0.90 -14.75 0.55
C ILE A 300 0.49 -15.41 1.86
N GLN A 301 -0.72 -15.10 2.31
CA GLN A 301 -1.29 -15.63 3.54
C GLN A 301 -2.24 -16.77 3.23
N PHE A 302 -1.90 -17.98 3.65
CA PHE A 302 -2.76 -19.15 3.55
C PHE A 302 -3.84 -19.12 4.64
N ASN A 303 -5.03 -19.60 4.31
CA ASN A 303 -6.10 -19.77 5.28
C ASN A 303 -5.85 -21.04 6.12
N GLU A 304 -5.59 -20.88 7.42
CA GLU A 304 -5.36 -22.01 8.35
C GLU A 304 -6.59 -22.92 8.53
N GLU A 305 -7.80 -22.42 8.21
CA GLU A 305 -9.04 -23.20 8.29
C GLU A 305 -9.32 -24.01 7.02
N PHE A 306 -8.59 -23.77 5.92
CA PHE A 306 -8.72 -24.50 4.67
C PHE A 306 -7.63 -25.58 4.55
N GLU A 307 -8.03 -26.84 4.39
CA GLU A 307 -7.09 -27.97 4.20
C GLU A 307 -6.58 -27.98 2.75
N LEU A 308 -5.52 -27.21 2.50
CA LEU A 308 -4.85 -27.14 1.19
C LEU A 308 -3.90 -28.33 0.98
N ASP A 309 -3.88 -28.86 -0.24
CA ASP A 309 -2.90 -29.87 -0.64
C ASP A 309 -1.46 -29.33 -0.53
N GLU A 310 -0.56 -30.13 0.07
CA GLU A 310 0.84 -29.76 0.29
C GLU A 310 1.58 -29.44 -1.02
N GLU A 311 1.22 -30.08 -2.14
CA GLU A 311 1.82 -29.84 -3.45
C GLU A 311 1.44 -28.46 -4.00
N VAL A 312 0.18 -28.04 -3.82
CA VAL A 312 -0.29 -26.72 -4.25
C VAL A 312 0.32 -25.61 -3.39
N MET A 313 0.41 -25.82 -2.07
CA MET A 313 1.07 -24.89 -1.16
C MET A 313 2.56 -24.74 -1.51
N ALA A 314 3.26 -25.85 -1.75
CA ALA A 314 4.67 -25.83 -2.12
C ALA A 314 4.92 -25.14 -3.48
N ALA A 315 4.04 -25.35 -4.47
CA ALA A 315 4.14 -24.67 -5.76
C ALA A 315 3.98 -23.14 -5.61
N GLY A 316 3.03 -22.70 -4.78
CA GLY A 316 2.87 -21.28 -4.46
C GLY A 316 4.11 -20.68 -3.79
N GLU A 317 4.68 -21.37 -2.80
CA GLU A 317 5.92 -20.96 -2.12
C GLU A 317 7.13 -20.93 -3.07
N GLU A 318 7.28 -21.93 -3.94
CA GLU A 318 8.38 -22.03 -4.91
C GLU A 318 8.33 -20.85 -5.91
N VAL A 319 7.16 -20.57 -6.47
CA VAL A 319 7.00 -19.47 -7.42
C VAL A 319 7.17 -18.10 -6.73
N ALA A 320 6.67 -17.94 -5.50
CA ALA A 320 6.91 -16.74 -4.73
C ALA A 320 8.41 -16.51 -4.49
N GLN A 321 9.15 -17.57 -4.14
CA GLN A 321 10.60 -17.50 -3.96
C GLN A 321 11.34 -17.20 -5.27
N ALA A 322 10.92 -17.78 -6.40
CA ALA A 322 11.49 -17.48 -7.71
C ALA A 322 11.29 -16.00 -8.09
N ILE A 323 10.18 -15.39 -7.70
CA ILE A 323 9.96 -13.94 -7.88
C ILE A 323 10.91 -13.13 -6.99
N VAL A 324 11.09 -13.53 -5.73
CA VAL A 324 12.01 -12.88 -4.78
C VAL A 324 13.46 -12.97 -5.26
N ASP A 325 13.87 -14.13 -5.78
CA ASP A 325 15.23 -14.37 -6.28
C ASP A 325 15.49 -13.70 -7.64
N GLY A 326 14.42 -13.23 -8.31
CA GLY A 326 14.47 -12.59 -9.63
C GLY A 326 14.55 -13.58 -10.80
N ASP A 327 14.33 -14.87 -10.54
CA ASP A 327 14.23 -15.91 -11.58
C ASP A 327 12.95 -15.74 -12.40
N ILE A 328 11.88 -15.22 -11.77
CA ILE A 328 10.66 -14.75 -12.44
C ILE A 328 10.52 -13.24 -12.17
N SER A 329 10.30 -12.45 -13.22
CA SER A 329 10.11 -11.01 -13.11
C SER A 329 9.03 -10.51 -14.06
N PHE A 330 8.60 -9.27 -13.85
CA PHE A 330 7.48 -8.67 -14.58
C PHE A 330 7.89 -7.34 -15.20
N GLU A 331 7.73 -7.24 -16.52
CA GLU A 331 7.87 -5.99 -17.27
C GLU A 331 6.49 -5.45 -17.61
N ILE A 332 6.25 -4.17 -17.28
CA ILE A 332 5.01 -3.45 -17.62
C ILE A 332 5.34 -2.44 -18.70
N ALA A 333 4.81 -2.65 -19.90
CA ALA A 333 4.98 -1.73 -21.03
C ALA A 333 4.20 -0.43 -20.82
N GLU A 334 4.53 0.62 -21.60
CA GLU A 334 3.83 1.93 -21.54
C GLU A 334 2.32 1.83 -21.79
N ASP A 335 1.87 0.83 -22.55
CA ASP A 335 0.45 0.58 -22.81
C ASP A 335 -0.24 -0.24 -21.69
N GLY A 336 0.49 -0.54 -20.62
CA GLY A 336 0.02 -1.32 -19.48
C GLY A 336 0.07 -2.84 -19.69
N THR A 337 0.66 -3.32 -20.79
CA THR A 337 0.83 -4.75 -21.02
C THR A 337 1.88 -5.33 -20.08
N LEU A 338 1.47 -6.31 -19.28
CA LEU A 338 2.36 -7.10 -18.43
C LEU A 338 2.99 -8.27 -19.22
N THR A 339 4.29 -8.46 -19.07
CA THR A 339 5.05 -9.60 -19.62
C THR A 339 5.82 -10.29 -18.50
N VAL A 340 5.72 -11.61 -18.43
CA VAL A 340 6.53 -12.44 -17.53
C VAL A 340 7.88 -12.72 -18.19
N VAL A 341 8.95 -12.52 -17.44
CA VAL A 341 10.33 -12.73 -17.88
C VAL A 341 10.99 -13.73 -16.94
N GLU A 342 11.42 -14.85 -17.50
CA GLU A 342 12.18 -15.89 -16.80
C GLU A 342 13.67 -15.72 -17.07
N ALA A 343 14.49 -15.86 -16.03
CA ALA A 343 15.94 -15.89 -16.17
C ALA A 343 16.42 -17.17 -16.89
N GLU A 344 17.36 -17.03 -17.84
CA GLU A 344 18.00 -18.15 -18.56
C GLU A 344 19.01 -18.97 -17.72
#